data_AF-A0AAD6JZF8-F1
#
_entry.id   AF-A0AAD6JZF8-F1
#
_cell.length_a   1.000
_cell.length_b   1.000
_cell.length_c   1.000
_cell.angle_alpha   90.00
_cell.angle_beta   90.00
_cell.angle_gamma   90.00
#
_symmetry.space_group_name_H-M   'P 1'
#
loop_
_entity.id
_entity.type
_entity.pdbx_description
1 polymer ?
#
loop_
_entity_poly.entity_id
_entity_poly.type
_entity_poly.pdbx_seq_one_letter_code
_entity_poly.pdbx_strand_id
1 'polypeptide(L)'
;MEVETELSDSASSISTMDVVRKYTTRTCSMTKSKESSDWELDFMRDILVSAELNLKDFSLGQTSNVINPDLFDQLENQDRGMENNEEDYSKLARKLLFDCVSESLDYKCGRILSGSSKAWARLSALFQRKGWLAEELYKEILGWQSMGDMMVDELVDQDMSTQTGKWLEFSIETFEEGFRD
;
A
#
# COMPACT_ATOMS: atom_id res chain seq x y z
N MET A 1 -1.85 -7.18 60.59
CA MET A 1 -1.86 -8.57 60.06
C MET A 1 -2.34 -8.43 58.64
N GLU A 2 -1.38 -8.39 57.73
CA GLU A 2 -1.54 -7.98 56.34
C GLU A 2 -2.03 -9.17 55.52
N VAL A 3 -3.05 -8.95 54.70
CA VAL A 3 -3.63 -9.95 53.80
C VAL A 3 -2.82 -9.93 52.51
N GLU A 4 -1.92 -10.90 52.39
CA GLU A 4 -1.19 -11.19 51.16
C GLU A 4 -2.18 -11.87 50.19
N THR A 5 -2.68 -11.13 49.21
CA THR A 5 -3.44 -11.70 48.10
C THR A 5 -2.47 -12.32 47.10
N GLU A 6 -2.39 -13.65 47.11
CA GLU A 6 -1.62 -14.45 46.16
C GLU A 6 -2.18 -14.23 44.74
N LEU A 7 -1.41 -13.55 43.89
CA LEU A 7 -1.70 -13.42 42.46
C LEU A 7 -1.26 -14.71 41.76
N SER A 8 -2.23 -15.55 41.39
CA SER A 8 -2.00 -16.75 40.57
C SER A 8 -1.63 -16.34 39.14
N ASP A 9 -0.36 -16.54 38.78
CA ASP A 9 0.15 -16.35 37.42
C ASP A 9 -0.06 -17.65 36.62
N SER A 10 -1.17 -17.72 35.88
CA SER A 10 -1.45 -18.83 34.97
C SER A 10 -0.97 -18.47 33.56
N ALA A 11 0.29 -18.75 33.26
CA ALA A 11 0.82 -18.73 31.89
C ALA A 11 0.29 -19.94 31.12
N SER A 12 -0.69 -19.74 30.23
CA SER A 12 -1.12 -20.78 29.29
C SER A 12 -0.08 -20.97 28.20
N SER A 13 0.48 -22.18 28.13
CA SER A 13 1.42 -22.61 27.09
C SER A 13 0.67 -22.93 25.80
N ILE A 14 1.01 -22.27 24.69
CA ILE A 14 0.58 -22.68 23.36
C ILE A 14 1.41 -23.90 22.94
N SER A 15 0.82 -25.09 22.98
CA SER A 15 1.47 -26.26 22.41
C SER A 15 1.52 -26.07 20.90
N THR A 16 2.73 -25.92 20.36
CA THR A 16 3.00 -25.98 18.93
C THR A 16 2.59 -27.36 18.42
N MET A 17 1.36 -27.49 17.94
CA MET A 17 0.98 -28.56 17.05
C MET A 17 1.73 -28.32 15.75
N ASP A 18 2.71 -29.18 15.50
CA ASP A 18 3.42 -29.33 14.25
C ASP A 18 2.44 -29.79 13.17
N VAL A 19 1.63 -28.84 12.69
CA VAL A 19 1.05 -28.95 11.37
C VAL A 19 2.12 -28.34 10.48
N VAL A 20 2.87 -29.22 9.80
CA VAL A 20 3.60 -28.92 8.57
C VAL A 20 2.58 -28.37 7.57
N ARG A 21 2.14 -27.13 7.80
CA ARG A 21 1.53 -26.29 6.79
C ARG A 21 2.75 -25.84 6.01
N LYS A 22 2.93 -26.44 4.85
CA LYS A 22 3.74 -25.86 3.78
C LYS A 22 3.10 -24.51 3.44
N TYR A 23 3.32 -23.48 4.25
CA TYR A 23 3.43 -22.14 3.70
C TYR A 23 4.71 -22.23 2.88
N THR A 24 4.56 -22.59 1.61
CA THR A 24 5.45 -22.02 0.62
C THR A 24 5.26 -20.52 0.78
N THR A 25 6.06 -19.89 1.62
CA THR A 25 6.44 -18.50 1.43
C THR A 25 7.15 -18.52 0.08
N ARG A 26 6.35 -18.51 -0.99
CA ARG A 26 6.85 -18.35 -2.35
C ARG A 26 7.24 -16.89 -2.38
N THR A 27 8.47 -16.62 -1.98
CA THR A 27 9.14 -15.38 -2.28
C THR A 27 8.96 -15.18 -3.78
N CYS A 28 8.17 -14.17 -4.15
CA CYS A 28 8.11 -13.67 -5.50
C CYS A 28 9.46 -13.00 -5.76
N SER A 29 10.50 -13.83 -5.97
CA SER A 29 11.77 -13.40 -6.50
C SER A 29 11.51 -13.04 -7.96
N MET A 30 11.01 -11.83 -8.17
CA MET A 30 11.02 -11.19 -9.48
C MET A 30 12.47 -10.81 -9.72
N THR A 31 13.23 -11.72 -10.30
CA THR A 31 14.59 -11.42 -10.77
C THR A 31 14.49 -10.17 -11.65
N LYS A 32 15.20 -9.10 -11.27
CA LYS A 32 15.33 -7.85 -12.03
C LYS A 32 15.94 -8.12 -13.40
N SER A 33 15.12 -8.62 -14.31
CA SER A 33 15.39 -8.72 -15.72
C SER A 33 14.89 -7.42 -16.35
N LYS A 34 15.72 -6.79 -17.18
CA LYS A 34 15.41 -5.54 -17.86
C LYS A 34 14.23 -5.65 -18.84
N GLU A 35 13.75 -6.88 -19.09
CA GLU A 35 12.59 -7.19 -19.95
C GLU A 35 11.29 -7.43 -19.15
N SER A 36 11.33 -7.64 -17.83
CA SER A 36 10.10 -7.85 -17.04
C SER A 36 9.41 -6.55 -16.63
N SER A 37 10.02 -5.37 -16.88
CA SER A 37 9.50 -4.07 -16.42
C SER A 37 8.37 -3.49 -17.26
N ASP A 38 8.31 -3.85 -18.53
CA ASP A 38 7.48 -3.11 -19.48
C ASP A 38 5.99 -3.46 -19.30
N TRP A 39 5.68 -4.75 -19.11
CA TRP A 39 4.30 -5.19 -18.85
C TRP A 39 3.78 -4.67 -17.50
N GLU A 40 4.63 -4.57 -16.48
CA GLU A 40 4.24 -4.06 -15.17
C GLU A 40 3.84 -2.59 -15.27
N LEU A 41 4.68 -1.77 -15.89
CA LEU A 41 4.42 -0.36 -16.06
C LEU A 41 3.21 -0.11 -16.98
N ASP A 42 3.04 -0.90 -18.03
CA ASP A 42 1.87 -0.83 -18.90
C ASP A 42 0.58 -1.23 -18.17
N PHE A 43 0.62 -2.31 -17.40
CA PHE A 43 -0.51 -2.72 -16.55
C PHE A 43 -0.86 -1.64 -15.51
N MET A 44 0.14 -0.99 -14.90
CA MET A 44 -0.08 0.14 -13.99
C MET A 44 -0.74 1.33 -14.69
N ARG A 45 -0.36 1.64 -15.93
CA ARG A 45 -1.02 2.67 -16.72
C ARG A 45 -2.48 2.30 -16.97
N ASP A 46 -2.75 1.04 -17.31
CA ASP A 46 -4.11 0.54 -17.54
C ASP A 46 -4.98 0.62 -16.28
N ILE A 47 -4.44 0.27 -15.10
CA ILE A 47 -5.10 0.47 -13.81
C ILE A 47 -5.48 1.94 -13.65
N LEU A 48 -4.52 2.86 -13.79
CA LEU A 48 -4.77 4.28 -13.55
C LEU A 48 -5.75 4.88 -14.56
N VAL A 49 -5.67 4.48 -15.83
CA VAL A 49 -6.59 4.92 -16.88
C VAL A 49 -8.01 4.46 -16.58
N SER A 50 -8.16 3.18 -16.20
CA SER A 50 -9.45 2.54 -15.95
C SER A 50 -10.02 2.82 -14.56
N ALA A 51 -9.21 3.32 -13.62
CA ALA A 51 -9.65 3.58 -12.27
C ALA A 51 -10.70 4.70 -12.19
N GLU A 52 -11.89 4.32 -11.75
CA GLU A 52 -12.85 5.23 -11.13
C GLU A 52 -12.44 5.45 -9.66
N LEU A 53 -12.13 6.69 -9.31
CA LEU A 53 -11.58 7.03 -8.00
C LEU A 53 -12.70 7.45 -7.04
N ASN A 54 -12.81 6.74 -5.91
CA ASN A 54 -13.76 7.01 -4.84
C ASN A 54 -13.24 8.09 -3.86
N LEU A 55 -12.56 9.13 -4.37
CA LEU A 55 -11.88 10.12 -3.51
C LEU A 55 -12.81 10.79 -2.50
N LYS A 56 -14.06 11.05 -2.90
CA LYS A 56 -15.08 11.64 -2.04
C LYS A 56 -15.41 10.74 -0.86
N ASP A 57 -15.75 9.48 -1.13
CA ASP A 57 -16.17 8.54 -0.10
C ASP A 57 -14.98 8.14 0.78
N PHE A 58 -13.78 8.07 0.20
CA PHE A 58 -12.53 7.90 0.91
C PHE A 58 -12.26 9.07 1.88
N SER A 59 -12.42 10.32 1.43
CA SER A 59 -12.26 11.51 2.30
C SER A 59 -13.28 11.59 3.43
N LEU A 60 -14.46 11.02 3.23
CA LEU A 60 -15.53 10.96 4.22
C LEU A 60 -15.38 9.77 5.18
N GLY A 61 -14.34 8.93 5.00
CA GLY A 61 -14.14 7.70 5.75
C GLY A 61 -15.21 6.64 5.47
N GLN A 62 -15.96 6.77 4.37
CA GLN A 62 -17.00 5.83 3.95
C GLN A 62 -16.40 4.63 3.22
N THR A 63 -15.24 4.82 2.58
CA THR A 63 -14.45 3.74 1.96
C THR A 63 -13.01 3.81 2.44
N SER A 64 -12.37 2.65 2.59
CA SER A 64 -10.94 2.56 2.90
C SER A 64 -10.05 2.60 1.66
N ASN A 65 -10.64 2.49 0.46
CA ASN A 65 -9.92 2.32 -0.80
C ASN A 65 -10.29 3.46 -1.75
N VAL A 66 -9.28 4.06 -2.39
CA VAL A 66 -9.40 5.10 -3.41
C VAL A 66 -9.82 4.49 -4.74
N ILE A 67 -9.26 3.34 -5.10
CA ILE A 67 -9.64 2.59 -6.29
C ILE A 67 -10.80 1.65 -5.95
N ASN A 68 -11.75 1.50 -6.88
CA ASN A 68 -12.80 0.49 -6.77
C ASN A 68 -12.18 -0.93 -6.65
N PRO A 69 -12.47 -1.70 -5.59
CA PRO A 69 -11.92 -3.04 -5.41
C PRO A 69 -12.27 -4.01 -6.55
N ASP A 70 -13.40 -3.81 -7.23
CA ASP A 70 -13.86 -4.66 -8.33
C ASP A 70 -13.10 -4.40 -9.66
N LEU A 71 -12.29 -3.33 -9.72
CA LEU A 71 -11.57 -2.94 -10.94
C LEU A 71 -10.63 -4.04 -11.44
N PHE A 72 -9.98 -4.77 -10.52
CA PHE A 72 -9.10 -5.86 -10.91
C PHE A 72 -9.84 -6.93 -11.71
N ASP A 73 -11.02 -7.34 -11.25
CA ASP A 73 -11.81 -8.35 -11.95
C ASP A 73 -12.29 -7.82 -13.30
N GLN A 74 -12.60 -6.53 -13.41
CA GLN A 74 -12.96 -5.91 -14.69
C GLN A 74 -11.81 -5.96 -15.70
N LEU A 75 -10.60 -5.58 -15.28
CA LEU A 75 -9.39 -5.64 -16.11
C LEU A 75 -9.07 -7.09 -16.52
N GLU A 76 -9.18 -8.03 -15.60
CA GLU A 76 -8.96 -9.45 -15.86
C GLU A 76 -9.99 -10.00 -16.87
N ASN A 77 -11.24 -9.56 -16.76
CA ASN A 77 -12.32 -10.01 -17.64
C ASN A 77 -12.25 -9.44 -19.05
N GLN A 78 -11.62 -8.29 -19.22
CA GLN A 78 -11.45 -7.63 -20.51
C GLN A 78 -10.35 -8.27 -21.36
N ASP A 79 -9.37 -8.94 -20.73
CA ASP A 79 -8.21 -9.57 -21.36
C ASP A 79 -8.45 -11.05 -21.81
N ARG A 80 -9.71 -11.52 -21.76
CA ARG A 80 -10.10 -12.93 -21.97
C ARG A 80 -9.99 -13.42 -23.43
N GLY A 81 -8.77 -13.46 -23.97
CA GLY A 81 -8.46 -14.01 -25.29
C GLY A 81 -7.72 -15.35 -25.30
N MET A 82 -7.10 -15.80 -24.19
CA MET A 82 -6.30 -17.05 -24.20
C MET A 82 -6.28 -17.75 -22.85
N GLU A 83 -7.25 -18.64 -22.64
CA GLU A 83 -7.21 -19.62 -21.54
C GLU A 83 -6.04 -20.59 -21.76
N ASN A 84 -4.97 -20.48 -20.99
CA ASN A 84 -3.90 -21.48 -20.93
C ASN A 84 -3.36 -21.59 -19.50
N ASN A 85 -3.03 -22.79 -19.04
CA ASN A 85 -2.63 -23.10 -17.65
C ASN A 85 -1.37 -22.37 -17.11
N GLU A 86 -0.70 -21.54 -17.91
CA GLU A 86 0.40 -20.64 -17.51
C GLU A 86 -0.11 -19.29 -16.94
N GLU A 87 -1.43 -19.07 -17.03
CA GLU A 87 -2.16 -17.84 -16.68
C GLU A 87 -2.27 -17.60 -15.17
N ASP A 88 -2.23 -18.64 -14.33
CA ASP A 88 -2.40 -18.51 -12.88
C ASP A 88 -1.26 -17.72 -12.21
N TYR A 89 -0.01 -17.95 -12.64
CA TYR A 89 1.14 -17.20 -12.11
C TYR A 89 1.09 -15.73 -12.58
N SER A 90 0.76 -15.51 -13.85
CA SER A 90 0.60 -14.18 -14.45
C SER A 90 -0.55 -13.39 -13.84
N LYS A 91 -1.64 -14.06 -13.46
CA LYS A 91 -2.77 -13.46 -12.75
C LYS A 91 -2.40 -13.07 -11.32
N LEU A 92 -1.69 -13.94 -10.60
CA LEU A 92 -1.21 -13.61 -9.25
C LEU A 92 -0.23 -12.43 -9.27
N ALA A 93 0.66 -12.36 -10.25
CA ALA A 93 1.59 -11.24 -10.41
C ALA A 93 0.83 -9.92 -10.69
N ARG A 94 -0.15 -9.95 -11.61
CA ARG A 94 -1.03 -8.80 -11.89
C ARG A 94 -1.83 -8.37 -10.67
N LYS A 95 -2.37 -9.33 -9.90
CA LYS A 95 -3.12 -9.05 -8.67
C LYS A 95 -2.23 -8.40 -7.61
N LEU A 96 -1.04 -8.96 -7.39
CA LEU A 96 -0.06 -8.37 -6.47
C LEU A 96 0.27 -6.92 -6.85
N LEU A 97 0.54 -6.68 -8.13
CA LEU A 97 0.83 -5.34 -8.63
C LEU A 97 -0.36 -4.38 -8.45
N PHE A 98 -1.58 -4.84 -8.73
CA PHE A 98 -2.80 -4.08 -8.49
C PHE A 98 -2.95 -3.68 -7.02
N ASP A 99 -2.71 -4.63 -6.10
CA ASP A 99 -2.83 -4.39 -4.67
C ASP A 99 -1.76 -3.38 -4.20
N CYS A 100 -0.51 -3.50 -4.66
CA CYS A 100 0.56 -2.53 -4.37
C CYS A 100 0.24 -1.12 -4.90
N VAL A 101 -0.31 -1.01 -6.11
CA VAL A 101 -0.72 0.28 -6.70
C VAL A 101 -1.85 0.90 -5.88
N SER A 102 -2.83 0.09 -5.48
CA SER A 102 -3.96 0.55 -4.68
C SER A 102 -3.50 1.07 -3.32
N GLU A 103 -2.65 0.31 -2.61
CA GLU A 103 -2.10 0.70 -1.31
C GLU A 103 -1.28 1.99 -1.39
N SER A 104 -0.43 2.13 -2.42
CA SER A 104 0.34 3.35 -2.63
C SER A 104 -0.56 4.57 -2.84
N LEU A 105 -1.63 4.42 -3.63
CA LEU A 105 -2.59 5.48 -3.88
C LEU A 105 -3.40 5.84 -2.64
N ASP A 106 -3.83 4.86 -1.86
CA ASP A 106 -4.54 5.07 -0.61
C ASP A 106 -3.66 5.86 0.37
N TYR A 107 -2.40 5.48 0.52
CA TYR A 107 -1.43 6.18 1.35
C TYR A 107 -1.20 7.63 0.88
N LYS A 108 -0.94 7.84 -0.42
CA LYS A 108 -0.75 9.19 -0.99
C LYS A 108 -2.00 10.05 -0.83
N CYS A 109 -3.17 9.48 -1.07
CA CYS A 109 -4.42 10.22 -0.95
C CYS A 109 -4.69 10.59 0.51
N GLY A 110 -4.53 9.66 1.45
CA GLY A 110 -4.65 9.90 2.88
C GLY A 110 -3.73 11.03 3.36
N ARG A 111 -2.48 11.05 2.89
CA ARG A 111 -1.53 12.13 3.22
C ARG A 111 -1.91 13.50 2.66
N ILE A 112 -2.59 13.55 1.52
CA ILE A 112 -2.95 14.81 0.87
C ILE A 112 -4.28 15.32 1.40
N LEU A 113 -5.22 14.43 1.73
CA LEU A 113 -6.57 14.71 2.21
C LEU A 113 -6.55 15.28 3.64
N SER A 114 -6.22 16.57 3.73
CA SER A 114 -6.31 17.38 4.96
C SER A 114 -7.67 18.10 5.08
N GLY A 115 -8.68 17.72 4.30
CA GLY A 115 -10.03 18.34 4.31
C GLY A 115 -10.13 19.74 3.67
N SER A 116 -9.01 20.32 3.20
CA SER A 116 -8.98 21.65 2.56
C SER A 116 -9.29 21.60 1.06
N SER A 117 -9.90 22.65 0.49
CA SER A 117 -10.06 22.82 -0.97
C SER A 117 -8.72 22.75 -1.74
N LYS A 118 -7.63 23.20 -1.10
CA LYS A 118 -6.27 23.10 -1.67
C LYS A 118 -5.79 21.66 -1.76
N ALA A 119 -6.19 20.78 -0.83
CA ALA A 119 -5.88 19.36 -0.88
C ALA A 119 -6.56 18.68 -2.07
N TRP A 120 -7.84 19.01 -2.31
CA TRP A 120 -8.58 18.53 -3.47
C TRP A 120 -7.95 18.96 -4.79
N ALA A 121 -7.50 20.22 -4.91
CA ALA A 121 -6.79 20.68 -6.09
C ALA A 121 -5.48 19.90 -6.35
N ARG A 122 -4.74 19.55 -5.28
CA ARG A 122 -3.52 18.73 -5.36
C ARG A 122 -3.82 17.31 -5.82
N LEU A 123 -4.86 16.67 -5.26
CA LEU A 123 -5.30 15.34 -5.69
C LEU A 123 -5.71 15.34 -7.17
N SER A 124 -6.56 16.30 -7.56
CA SER A 124 -6.96 16.44 -8.96
C SER A 124 -5.75 16.59 -9.86
N ALA A 125 -4.77 17.44 -9.51
CA ALA A 125 -3.55 17.60 -10.30
C ALA A 125 -2.71 16.32 -10.43
N LEU A 126 -2.64 15.49 -9.37
CA LEU A 126 -1.96 14.20 -9.41
C LEU A 126 -2.61 13.26 -10.42
N PHE A 127 -3.94 13.14 -10.37
CA PHE A 127 -4.68 12.22 -11.24
C PHE A 127 -4.88 12.72 -12.68
N GLN A 128 -4.67 14.01 -12.96
CA GLN A 128 -4.66 14.51 -14.34
C GLN A 128 -3.45 14.00 -15.15
N ARG A 129 -2.34 13.64 -14.49
CA ARG A 129 -1.11 13.17 -15.15
C ARG A 129 -0.91 11.67 -14.94
N LYS A 130 -1.90 10.87 -15.32
CA LYS A 130 -1.93 9.41 -15.09
C LYS A 130 -0.65 8.69 -15.55
N GLY A 131 -0.08 9.05 -16.72
CA GLY A 131 1.16 8.43 -17.21
C GLY A 131 2.39 8.72 -16.32
N TRP A 132 2.54 9.97 -15.87
CA TRP A 132 3.62 10.34 -14.94
C TRP A 132 3.41 9.72 -13.56
N LEU A 133 2.15 9.67 -13.10
CA LEU A 133 1.78 9.00 -11.87
C LEU A 133 2.13 7.49 -11.92
N ALA A 134 1.92 6.82 -13.06
CA ALA A 134 2.32 5.42 -13.24
C ALA A 134 3.84 5.23 -13.05
N GLU A 135 4.66 6.07 -13.68
CA GLU A 135 6.11 6.00 -13.55
C GLU A 135 6.59 6.24 -12.11
N GLU A 136 5.96 7.19 -11.41
CA GLU A 136 6.29 7.51 -10.04
C GLU A 136 5.91 6.37 -9.08
N LEU A 137 4.70 5.82 -9.23
CA LEU A 137 4.26 4.65 -8.47
C LEU A 137 5.13 3.43 -8.74
N TYR A 138 5.54 3.23 -10.00
CA TYR A 138 6.38 2.11 -10.38
C TYR A 138 7.76 2.19 -9.71
N LYS A 139 8.37 3.38 -9.67
CA LYS A 139 9.63 3.59 -8.93
C LYS A 139 9.47 3.33 -7.43
N GLU A 140 8.36 3.74 -6.85
CA GLU A 140 8.06 3.52 -5.43
C GLU A 140 7.93 2.03 -5.11
N ILE A 141 7.16 1.29 -5.92
CA ILE A 141 6.99 -0.17 -5.77
C ILE A 141 8.32 -0.91 -5.97
N LEU A 142 9.14 -0.52 -6.95
CA LEU A 142 10.50 -1.07 -7.11
C LEU A 142 11.39 -0.79 -5.88
N GLY A 143 11.21 0.38 -5.26
CA GLY A 143 11.85 0.73 -4.00
C GLY A 143 11.47 -0.24 -2.89
N TRP A 144 10.17 -0.53 -2.73
CA TRP A 144 9.67 -1.49 -1.74
C TRP A 144 10.22 -2.90 -1.97
N GLN A 145 10.30 -3.35 -3.22
CA GLN A 145 10.91 -4.64 -3.53
C GLN A 145 12.37 -4.72 -3.08
N SER A 146 13.13 -3.63 -3.23
CA SER A 146 14.53 -3.59 -2.77
C SER A 146 14.72 -3.53 -1.26
N MET A 147 13.69 -3.12 -0.50
CA MET A 147 13.75 -3.06 0.96
C MET A 147 13.91 -4.45 1.60
N GLY A 148 13.46 -5.52 0.94
CA GLY A 148 13.64 -6.89 1.44
C GLY A 148 15.10 -7.34 1.51
N ASP A 149 15.97 -6.76 0.68
CA ASP A 149 17.39 -7.08 0.60
C ASP A 149 18.26 -6.13 1.44
N MET A 150 17.65 -5.08 2.02
CA MET A 150 18.32 -3.99 2.72
C MET A 150 18.60 -4.33 4.18
N MET A 151 19.72 -3.84 4.73
CA MET A 151 20.01 -4.01 6.16
C MET A 151 19.10 -3.10 7.02
N VAL A 152 18.93 -3.43 8.30
CA VAL A 152 18.03 -2.68 9.20
C VAL A 152 18.46 -1.22 9.35
N ASP A 153 19.75 -0.96 9.43
CA ASP A 153 20.32 0.40 9.51
C ASP A 153 20.10 1.19 8.22
N GLU A 154 20.22 0.55 7.06
CA GLU A 154 19.91 1.17 5.76
C GLU A 154 18.40 1.50 5.64
N LEU A 155 17.51 0.63 6.13
CA LEU A 155 16.07 0.88 6.17
C LEU A 155 15.74 2.08 7.07
N VAL A 156 16.37 2.14 8.25
CA VAL A 156 16.21 3.26 9.19
C VAL A 156 16.73 4.55 8.54
N ASP A 157 17.92 4.54 7.94
CA ASP A 157 18.45 5.74 7.28
C ASP A 157 17.54 6.21 6.14
N GLN A 158 17.04 5.28 5.31
CA GLN A 158 16.11 5.60 4.23
C GLN A 158 14.82 6.23 4.77
N ASP A 159 14.18 5.63 5.78
CA ASP A 159 12.96 6.18 6.39
C ASP A 159 13.22 7.60 6.93
N MET A 160 14.29 7.75 7.71
CA MET A 160 14.72 8.99 8.37
C MET A 160 15.15 10.10 7.40
N SER A 161 15.56 9.74 6.20
CA SER A 161 15.94 10.69 5.15
C SER A 161 14.74 11.32 4.43
N THR A 162 13.56 10.69 4.50
CA THR A 162 12.35 11.20 3.85
C THR A 162 11.72 12.33 4.67
N GLN A 163 10.99 13.22 3.99
CA GLN A 163 10.33 14.35 4.66
C GLN A 163 9.30 13.92 5.72
N THR A 164 8.78 12.69 5.63
CA THR A 164 7.87 12.10 6.64
C THR A 164 8.55 11.38 7.78
N GLY A 165 9.78 10.88 7.60
CA GLY A 165 10.53 10.19 8.65
C GLY A 165 11.44 11.13 9.45
N LYS A 166 11.53 12.41 9.08
CA LYS A 166 12.24 13.41 9.89
C LYS A 166 11.50 13.62 11.20
N TRP A 167 12.13 13.26 12.31
CA TRP A 167 11.64 13.50 13.68
C TRP A 167 11.38 14.98 14.01
N LEU A 168 11.85 15.90 13.18
CA LEU A 168 11.64 17.35 13.34
C LEU A 168 10.40 17.87 12.60
N GLU A 169 9.77 17.05 11.75
CA GLU A 169 8.58 17.44 10.99
C GLU A 169 7.31 17.05 11.75
N PHE A 170 7.17 17.56 12.97
CA PHE A 170 5.87 17.58 13.63
C PHE A 170 4.96 18.45 12.76
N SER A 171 3.94 17.84 12.14
CA SER A 171 2.81 18.60 11.60
C SER A 171 2.33 19.47 12.74
N ILE A 172 2.43 20.80 12.58
CA ILE A 172 1.93 21.77 13.55
C ILE A 172 0.50 21.36 13.86
N GLU A 173 0.32 20.73 15.01
CA GLU A 173 -0.98 20.44 15.58
C GLU A 173 -1.58 21.83 15.75
N THR A 174 -2.55 22.16 14.90
CA THR A 174 -3.30 23.40 15.04
C THR A 174 -4.06 23.25 16.33
N PHE A 175 -3.45 23.73 17.42
CA PHE A 175 -4.04 23.89 18.72
C PHE A 175 -5.39 24.57 18.50
N GLU A 176 -6.48 23.84 18.70
CA GLU A 176 -7.80 24.43 18.83
C GLU A 176 -7.77 25.18 20.16
N GLU A 177 -7.36 26.44 20.10
CA GLU A 177 -7.35 27.38 21.21
C GLU A 177 -8.80 27.52 21.69
N GLY A 178 -9.15 26.77 22.74
CA GLY A 178 -10.42 26.89 23.44
C GLY A 178 -10.54 28.31 23.99
N PHE A 179 -11.30 29.16 23.29
CA PHE A 179 -11.75 30.43 23.83
C PHE A 179 -12.48 30.17 25.15
N ARG A 180 -11.96 30.78 26.22
CA ARG A 180 -12.61 30.83 27.54
C ARG A 180 -13.90 31.62 27.44
N ASP A 181 -14.94 31.10 28.06
CA ASP A 181 -16.01 31.90 28.68
C ASP A 181 -15.82 31.89 30.21
#